data_AF-A0A2E5MHE7-F1
#
_entry.id   AF-A0A2E5MHE7-F1
#
_cell.length_a   1.000
_cell.length_b   1.000
_cell.length_c   1.000
_cell.angle_alpha   90.00
_cell.angle_beta   90.00
_cell.angle_gamma   90.00
#
_symmetry.space_group_name_H-M   'P 1'
#
loop_
_entity.id
_entity.type
_entity.pdbx_description
1 polymer ?
#
loop_
_entity_poly.entity_id
_entity_poly.type
_entity_poly.pdbx_seq_one_letter_code
_entity_poly.pdbx_strand_id
1 'polypeptide(L)'
;MPASACSSLVRMFAIAGMAAVSTACATNGGITVKGADDALSKKVEITSNMFFLPANGYPDPVDYYFVSNIVKATGETNYQISYAVNSDSWRNWDTLTVDTGGQTFTSSIIWTGEDMSCTDYGCHYAKLGTSPLSREQLQAIASATEQPKASIGSPKTSEALPFKLLPQEAQEVLDRIAAVSPTK
;
A
#
# COMPACT_ATOMS: atom_id res chain seq x y z
N MET A 1 27.09 4.27 13.70
CA MET A 1 27.50 3.70 15.01
C MET A 1 26.99 4.65 16.08
N PRO A 2 26.26 4.22 17.13
CA PRO A 2 26.30 2.92 17.79
C PRO A 2 25.04 2.07 17.58
N ALA A 3 25.18 0.79 17.91
CA ALA A 3 24.15 -0.24 17.98
C ALA A 3 23.52 -0.29 19.37
N SER A 4 22.28 -0.75 19.50
CA SER A 4 21.71 -1.17 20.79
C SER A 4 20.80 -2.40 20.65
N ALA A 5 21.35 -3.51 21.15
CA ALA A 5 20.78 -4.69 21.80
C ALA A 5 19.41 -5.27 21.37
N CYS A 6 19.46 -6.49 20.82
CA CYS A 6 18.39 -7.48 20.87
C CYS A 6 18.70 -8.46 22.01
N SER A 7 17.80 -8.60 22.99
CA SER A 7 18.00 -9.44 24.18
C SER A 7 17.79 -10.92 23.85
N SER A 8 18.79 -11.75 24.20
CA SER A 8 18.71 -13.21 24.13
C SER A 8 17.80 -13.81 25.19
N LEU A 9 16.94 -14.74 24.80
CA LEU A 9 16.64 -15.95 25.56
C LEU A 9 15.89 -16.94 24.66
N VAL A 10 16.49 -18.08 24.35
CA VAL A 10 15.93 -19.44 24.51
C VAL A 10 16.98 -20.47 24.09
N ARG A 11 16.96 -21.57 24.84
CA ARG A 11 17.98 -22.62 25.03
C ARG A 11 18.33 -23.42 23.78
N MET A 12 19.58 -23.89 23.77
CA MET A 12 20.10 -25.01 22.98
C MET A 12 19.15 -26.22 23.00
N PHE A 13 18.78 -26.70 21.82
CA PHE A 13 18.74 -28.12 21.50
C PHE A 13 19.16 -28.29 20.03
N ALA A 14 20.16 -29.14 19.81
CA ALA A 14 20.70 -29.48 18.51
C ALA A 14 19.78 -30.47 17.79
N ILE A 15 19.28 -30.11 16.60
CA ILE A 15 18.84 -31.05 15.57
C ILE A 15 19.28 -30.49 14.22
N ALA A 16 20.05 -31.29 13.47
CA ALA A 16 20.47 -31.02 12.12
C ALA A 16 19.28 -31.09 11.15
N GLY A 17 19.19 -30.12 10.24
CA GLY A 17 18.31 -30.18 9.07
C GLY A 17 17.36 -28.99 8.93
N MET A 18 17.37 -28.44 7.71
CA MET A 18 16.41 -27.50 7.12
C MET A 18 16.55 -26.00 7.46
N ALA A 19 16.90 -25.27 6.41
CA ALA A 19 16.59 -23.88 6.07
C ALA A 19 15.87 -23.04 7.13
N ALA A 20 16.55 -21.98 7.57
CA ALA A 20 15.90 -20.75 8.00
C ALA A 20 16.31 -19.66 7.02
N VAL A 21 15.53 -19.51 5.94
CA VAL A 21 15.53 -18.30 5.12
C VAL A 21 15.09 -17.18 6.05
N SER A 22 16.03 -16.38 6.55
CA SER A 22 15.71 -15.14 7.22
C SER A 22 15.23 -14.15 6.15
N THR A 23 13.96 -14.25 5.76
CA THR A 23 13.25 -13.15 5.11
C THR A 23 13.14 -12.03 6.13
N ALA A 24 14.19 -11.20 6.18
CA ALA A 24 14.13 -9.92 6.83
C ALA A 24 13.13 -9.08 6.02
N CYS A 25 11.93 -8.89 6.57
CA CYS A 25 11.09 -7.78 6.14
C CYS A 25 11.83 -6.49 6.52
N ALA A 26 12.65 -5.95 5.61
CA ALA A 26 13.29 -4.67 5.81
C ALA A 26 12.24 -3.57 5.62
N THR A 27 11.63 -3.12 6.70
CA THR A 27 10.72 -1.97 6.72
C THR A 27 11.57 -0.69 6.70
N ASN A 28 12.08 -0.31 5.53
CA ASN A 28 12.70 1.00 5.32
C ASN A 28 11.61 1.95 4.82
N GLY A 29 11.24 2.96 5.63
CA GLY A 29 10.37 4.06 5.19
C GLY A 29 8.86 3.76 5.12
N GLY A 30 8.36 2.70 5.78
CA GLY A 30 6.95 2.32 5.65
C GLY A 30 6.62 1.65 4.31
N ILE A 31 7.63 1.21 3.56
CA ILE A 31 7.44 0.31 2.41
C ILE A 31 7.81 -1.12 2.82
N THR A 32 6.93 -2.06 2.53
CA THR A 32 7.14 -3.51 2.67
C THR A 32 7.35 -4.13 1.29
N VAL A 33 8.38 -4.96 1.15
CA VAL A 33 8.65 -5.74 -0.06
C VAL A 33 8.56 -7.24 0.28
N LYS A 34 7.69 -7.98 -0.41
CA LYS A 34 7.49 -9.42 -0.22
C LYS A 34 7.85 -10.17 -1.49
N GLY A 35 8.50 -11.32 -1.31
CA GLY A 35 8.78 -12.25 -2.40
C GLY A 35 9.94 -11.84 -3.31
N ALA A 36 10.69 -10.78 -3.03
CA ALA A 36 11.87 -10.39 -3.83
C ALA A 36 12.91 -11.53 -3.86
N ASP A 37 13.36 -11.98 -2.69
CA ASP A 37 14.40 -13.01 -2.55
C ASP A 37 13.87 -14.45 -2.52
N ASP A 38 12.56 -14.64 -2.62
CA ASP A 38 11.93 -15.96 -2.59
C ASP A 38 11.89 -16.58 -3.99
N ALA A 39 12.71 -17.61 -4.21
CA ALA A 39 12.76 -18.36 -5.48
C ALA A 39 11.45 -19.07 -5.83
N LEU A 40 10.59 -19.36 -4.85
CA LEU A 40 9.29 -20.00 -5.07
C LEU A 40 8.19 -18.98 -5.39
N SER A 41 8.37 -17.72 -4.98
CA SER A 41 7.40 -16.68 -5.28
C SER A 41 7.44 -16.29 -6.76
N LYS A 42 6.28 -16.32 -7.42
CA LYS A 42 6.11 -15.87 -8.82
C LYS A 42 6.03 -14.36 -8.97
N LYS A 43 5.84 -13.63 -7.87
CA LYS A 43 5.63 -12.18 -7.85
C LYS A 43 6.39 -11.50 -6.71
N VAL A 44 6.75 -10.24 -6.93
CA VAL A 44 7.23 -9.33 -5.90
C VAL A 44 6.12 -8.35 -5.59
N GLU A 45 5.70 -8.28 -4.34
CA GLU A 45 4.66 -7.36 -3.87
C GLU A 45 5.33 -6.24 -3.08
N ILE A 46 5.06 -4.99 -3.46
CA ILE A 46 5.56 -3.79 -2.80
C ILE A 46 4.34 -3.04 -2.26
N THR A 47 4.36 -2.69 -0.98
CA THR A 47 3.22 -2.07 -0.30
C THR A 47 3.68 -0.95 0.63
N SER A 48 3.04 0.21 0.60
CA SER A 48 3.42 1.38 1.41
C SER A 48 2.76 1.44 2.80
N ASN A 49 2.70 0.31 3.51
CA ASN A 49 2.08 0.25 4.84
C ASN A 49 2.80 1.14 5.87
N MET A 50 2.07 2.07 6.50
CA MET A 50 2.52 2.90 7.64
C MET A 50 3.53 4.02 7.27
N PHE A 51 3.46 4.57 6.05
CA PHE A 51 4.35 5.66 5.62
C PHE A 51 4.32 6.90 6.53
N PHE A 52 3.15 7.23 7.08
CA PHE A 52 2.97 8.22 8.13
C PHE A 52 1.94 7.67 9.12
N LEU A 53 2.35 7.35 10.36
CA LEU A 53 1.41 7.30 11.49
C LEU A 53 1.81 8.44 12.43
N PRO A 54 0.83 9.19 12.93
CA PRO A 54 0.17 8.75 14.14
C PRO A 54 -1.20 8.16 13.81
N ALA A 55 -1.63 7.18 14.60
CA ALA A 55 -2.99 6.69 14.62
C ALA A 55 -3.94 7.85 14.97
N ASN A 56 -4.31 8.65 13.98
CA ASN A 56 -5.39 9.60 14.10
C ASN A 56 -6.67 8.77 13.97
N GLY A 57 -7.39 8.62 15.09
CA GLY A 57 -8.75 8.09 15.22
C GLY A 57 -9.23 7.17 14.09
N TYR A 58 -9.03 5.87 14.27
CA TYR A 58 -9.42 4.88 13.29
C TYR A 58 -10.95 4.71 13.20
N PRO A 59 -11.51 4.60 11.98
CA PRO A 59 -10.97 5.10 10.72
C PRO A 59 -11.46 6.53 10.45
N ASP A 60 -10.53 7.40 10.03
CA ASP A 60 -10.86 8.53 9.15
C ASP A 60 -11.67 7.99 7.94
N PRO A 61 -12.48 8.80 7.23
CA PRO A 61 -13.41 8.28 6.23
C PRO A 61 -12.75 7.44 5.11
N VAL A 62 -11.45 7.61 4.84
CA VAL A 62 -10.66 6.81 3.89
C VAL A 62 -9.21 6.67 4.36
N ASP A 63 -8.77 5.44 4.64
CA ASP A 63 -7.35 5.07 4.68
C ASP A 63 -6.91 4.58 3.30
N TYR A 64 -5.70 4.92 2.85
CA TYR A 64 -5.15 4.43 1.59
C TYR A 64 -3.71 3.94 1.73
N TYR A 65 -3.28 3.11 0.77
CA TYR A 65 -1.89 2.71 0.58
C TYR A 65 -1.66 2.28 -0.87
N PHE A 66 -0.44 2.45 -1.36
CA PHE A 66 -0.02 1.98 -2.66
C PHE A 66 0.35 0.50 -2.61
N VAL A 67 -0.05 -0.22 -3.65
CA VAL A 67 0.38 -1.60 -3.89
C VAL A 67 0.95 -1.68 -5.29
N SER A 68 2.05 -2.41 -5.45
CA SER A 68 2.56 -2.80 -6.75
C SER A 68 2.94 -4.26 -6.77
N ASN A 69 2.62 -4.94 -7.87
CA ASN A 69 2.92 -6.35 -8.08
C ASN A 69 3.78 -6.50 -9.32
N ILE A 70 4.98 -7.06 -9.18
CA ILE A 70 5.90 -7.34 -10.28
C ILE A 70 5.90 -8.84 -10.54
N VAL A 71 5.52 -9.25 -11.74
CA VAL A 71 5.58 -10.66 -12.17
C VAL A 71 7.03 -11.01 -12.50
N LYS A 72 7.66 -11.92 -11.76
CA LYS A 72 9.10 -12.24 -11.94
C LYS A 72 9.43 -12.76 -13.32
N ALA A 73 8.51 -13.52 -13.92
CA ALA A 73 8.72 -14.15 -15.23
C ALA A 73 8.77 -13.14 -16.39
N THR A 74 7.98 -12.05 -16.31
CA THR A 74 7.82 -11.09 -17.41
C THR A 74 8.41 -9.71 -17.11
N GLY A 75 8.60 -9.39 -15.83
CA GLY A 75 8.89 -8.04 -15.33
C GLY A 75 7.68 -7.10 -15.39
N GLU A 76 6.49 -7.61 -15.75
CA GLU A 76 5.27 -6.81 -15.82
C GLU A 76 4.91 -6.30 -14.42
N THR A 77 4.65 -5.00 -14.31
CA THR A 77 4.37 -4.34 -13.04
C THR A 77 2.97 -3.75 -13.08
N ASN A 78 2.13 -4.18 -12.13
CA ASN A 78 0.83 -3.59 -11.87
C ASN A 78 0.96 -2.57 -10.74
N TYR A 79 0.32 -1.42 -10.89
CA TYR A 79 0.28 -0.35 -9.90
C TYR A 79 -1.17 -0.12 -9.49
N GLN A 80 -1.42 0.10 -8.21
CA GLN A 80 -2.77 0.39 -7.71
C GLN A 80 -2.70 1.18 -6.40
N ILE A 81 -3.77 1.91 -6.12
CA ILE A 81 -4.07 2.42 -4.78
C ILE A 81 -5.12 1.49 -4.19
N SER A 82 -4.88 1.06 -2.96
CA SER A 82 -5.85 0.32 -2.15
C SER A 82 -6.38 1.24 -1.07
N TYR A 83 -7.63 1.04 -0.69
CA TYR A 83 -8.30 1.85 0.32
C TYR A 83 -9.11 0.96 1.27
N ALA A 84 -9.16 1.41 2.52
CA ALA A 84 -10.06 0.93 3.55
C ALA A 84 -10.99 2.08 3.91
N VAL A 85 -12.29 1.87 3.72
CA VAL A 85 -13.32 2.88 3.97
C VAL A 85 -14.33 2.36 4.98
N ASN A 86 -14.99 3.26 5.72
CA ASN A 86 -16.08 2.84 6.60
C ASN A 86 -17.19 2.13 5.79
N SER A 87 -17.74 1.04 6.34
CA SER A 87 -18.73 0.19 5.68
C SER A 87 -20.07 0.87 5.37
N ASP A 88 -20.29 2.08 5.87
CA ASP A 88 -21.51 2.82 5.60
C ASP A 88 -21.38 3.56 4.26
N SER A 89 -22.25 3.23 3.30
CA SER A 89 -22.34 3.86 1.96
C SER A 89 -21.21 3.57 0.95
N TRP A 90 -20.30 2.61 1.20
CA TRP A 90 -19.26 2.21 0.23
C TRP A 90 -19.78 1.87 -1.18
N ARG A 91 -21.00 1.33 -1.27
CA ARG A 91 -21.66 0.96 -2.55
C ARG A 91 -21.93 2.17 -3.43
N ASN A 92 -22.00 3.36 -2.83
CA ASN A 92 -22.20 4.62 -3.53
C ASN A 92 -20.89 5.18 -4.08
N TRP A 93 -19.75 4.55 -3.83
CA TRP A 93 -18.46 5.04 -4.32
C TRP A 93 -17.89 4.04 -5.31
N ASP A 94 -17.76 4.46 -6.57
CA ASP A 94 -17.31 3.63 -7.68
C ASP A 94 -16.12 4.23 -8.43
N THR A 95 -15.69 5.43 -8.03
CA THR A 95 -14.74 6.24 -8.78
C THR A 95 -13.74 6.91 -7.84
N LEU A 96 -12.45 6.75 -8.16
CA LEU A 96 -11.35 7.53 -7.61
C LEU A 96 -11.04 8.68 -8.58
N THR A 97 -10.97 9.91 -8.07
CA THR A 97 -10.46 11.07 -8.81
C THR A 97 -9.23 11.61 -8.10
N VAL A 98 -8.17 11.90 -8.87
CA VAL A 98 -6.91 12.46 -8.34
C VAL A 98 -6.54 13.69 -9.15
N ASP A 99 -6.23 14.78 -8.46
CA ASP A 99 -5.70 16.02 -9.01
C ASP A 99 -4.30 16.28 -8.44
N THR A 100 -3.29 16.27 -9.32
CA THR A 100 -1.88 16.51 -8.98
C THR A 100 -1.46 17.97 -9.14
N GLY A 101 -2.38 18.87 -9.50
CA GLY A 101 -2.09 20.28 -9.79
C GLY A 101 -1.56 20.54 -11.21
N GLY A 102 -1.23 19.48 -11.96
CA GLY A 102 -0.89 19.54 -13.39
C GLY A 102 -1.69 18.56 -14.25
N GLN A 103 -2.29 17.54 -13.62
CA GLN A 103 -3.11 16.55 -14.29
C GLN A 103 -4.24 16.10 -13.36
N THR A 104 -5.43 15.89 -13.92
CA THR A 104 -6.52 15.18 -13.27
C THR A 104 -6.73 13.85 -13.95
N PHE A 105 -6.89 12.79 -13.18
CA PHE A 105 -7.25 11.48 -13.70
C PHE A 105 -8.27 10.78 -12.83
N THR A 106 -8.99 9.85 -13.45
CA THR A 106 -10.07 9.11 -12.85
C THR A 106 -9.86 7.62 -13.08
N SER A 107 -10.12 6.81 -12.06
CA SER A 107 -10.01 5.36 -12.12
C SER A 107 -11.20 4.73 -11.43
N SER A 108 -11.67 3.59 -11.95
CA SER A 108 -12.75 2.84 -11.30
C SER A 108 -12.27 2.23 -9.99
N ILE A 109 -13.21 2.06 -9.07
CA ILE A 109 -13.00 1.35 -7.81
C ILE A 109 -13.47 -0.09 -7.97
N ILE A 110 -12.59 -1.02 -7.61
CA ILE A 110 -12.90 -2.45 -7.54
C ILE A 110 -12.97 -2.81 -6.05
N TRP A 111 -14.17 -3.04 -5.54
CA TRP A 111 -14.37 -3.49 -4.15
C TRP A 111 -14.08 -4.99 -4.05
N THR A 112 -13.13 -5.36 -3.19
CA THR A 112 -12.55 -6.72 -3.15
C THR A 112 -12.79 -7.46 -1.84
N GLY A 113 -13.23 -6.78 -0.78
CA GLY A 113 -13.47 -7.45 0.50
C GLY A 113 -14.02 -6.57 1.61
N GLU A 114 -14.07 -7.18 2.78
CA GLU A 114 -14.40 -6.58 4.06
C GLU A 114 -13.29 -6.94 5.03
N ASP A 115 -12.93 -6.01 5.91
CA ASP A 115 -12.05 -6.26 7.04
C ASP A 115 -12.75 -5.88 8.33
N MET A 116 -12.40 -6.55 9.43
CA MET A 116 -12.97 -6.30 10.74
C MET A 116 -11.84 -6.23 11.77
N SER A 117 -11.72 -5.06 12.40
CA SER A 117 -10.78 -4.85 13.51
C SER A 117 -11.55 -4.67 14.80
N CYS A 118 -11.31 -5.53 15.78
CA CYS A 118 -11.95 -5.47 17.08
C CYS A 118 -10.98 -4.97 18.15
N THR A 119 -11.49 -4.10 19.02
CA THR A 119 -10.83 -3.62 20.23
C THR A 119 -11.70 -3.95 21.45
N ASP A 120 -11.19 -3.70 22.65
CA ASP A 120 -11.97 -3.84 23.89
C ASP A 120 -13.25 -2.99 23.91
N TYR A 121 -13.37 -2.00 23.01
CA TYR A 121 -14.50 -1.08 22.90
C TYR A 121 -15.47 -1.40 21.76
N GLY A 122 -15.22 -2.46 20.98
CA GLY A 122 -16.10 -2.89 19.88
C GLY A 122 -15.36 -3.30 18.61
N CYS A 123 -16.12 -3.75 17.62
CA CYS A 123 -15.61 -4.14 16.30
C CYS A 123 -15.97 -3.07 15.25
N HIS A 124 -14.99 -2.75 14.42
CA HIS A 124 -15.12 -1.84 13.29
C HIS A 124 -15.05 -2.62 11.99
N TYR A 125 -15.97 -2.31 11.07
CA TYR A 125 -16.01 -2.92 9.74
C TYR A 125 -15.49 -1.92 8.71
N ALA A 126 -14.49 -2.36 7.94
CA ALA A 126 -13.96 -1.62 6.82
C ALA A 126 -14.29 -2.35 5.52
N LYS A 127 -14.52 -1.56 4.47
CA LYS A 127 -14.65 -2.04 3.10
C LYS A 127 -13.36 -1.81 2.37
N LEU A 128 -12.85 -2.87 1.75
CA LEU A 128 -11.59 -2.84 1.03
C LEU A 128 -11.86 -2.72 -0.46
N GLY A 129 -11.18 -1.78 -1.09
CA GLY A 129 -11.19 -1.69 -2.54
C GLY A 129 -9.87 -1.22 -3.11
N THR A 130 -9.76 -1.32 -4.42
CA THR A 130 -8.54 -1.05 -5.17
C THR A 130 -8.85 -0.33 -6.47
N SER A 131 -8.07 0.70 -6.79
CA SER A 131 -8.12 1.39 -8.06
C SER A 131 -6.81 1.21 -8.80
N PRO A 132 -6.83 0.67 -10.04
CA PRO A 132 -5.64 0.52 -10.83
C PRO A 132 -5.06 1.89 -11.19
N LEU A 133 -3.74 1.95 -11.25
CA LEU A 133 -2.96 3.08 -11.72
C LEU A 133 -2.07 2.67 -12.90
N SER A 134 -1.84 3.60 -13.81
CA SER A 134 -0.73 3.51 -14.74
C SER A 134 0.58 3.95 -14.08
N ARG A 135 1.71 3.60 -14.69
CA ARG A 135 3.03 4.07 -14.23
C ARG A 135 3.11 5.60 -14.28
N GLU A 136 2.60 6.20 -15.34
CA GLU A 136 2.59 7.65 -15.56
C GLU A 136 1.76 8.36 -14.48
N GLN A 137 0.62 7.78 -14.09
CA GLN A 137 -0.20 8.32 -13.01
C GLN A 137 0.53 8.27 -11.66
N LEU A 138 1.20 7.15 -11.35
CA LEU A 138 2.02 7.05 -10.13
C LEU A 138 3.18 8.05 -10.14
N GLN A 139 3.84 8.23 -11.29
CA GLN A 139 4.89 9.24 -11.48
C GLN A 139 4.37 10.68 -11.34
N ALA A 140 3.15 10.95 -11.84
CA ALA A 140 2.51 12.25 -11.68
C ALA A 140 2.21 12.57 -10.22
N ILE A 141 1.77 11.57 -9.43
CA ILE A 141 1.61 11.72 -7.97
C ILE A 141 2.97 12.00 -7.31
N ALA A 142 3.99 11.22 -7.64
CA ALA A 142 5.33 11.35 -7.05
C ALA A 142 6.02 12.69 -7.36
N SER A 143 5.75 13.24 -8.56
CA SER A 143 6.36 14.49 -9.04
C SER A 143 5.57 15.74 -8.66
N ALA A 144 4.43 15.59 -7.97
CA ALA A 144 3.59 16.72 -7.60
C ALA A 144 4.31 17.64 -6.59
N THR A 145 4.30 18.94 -6.87
CA THR A 145 4.94 19.96 -6.02
C THR A 145 4.13 20.26 -4.76
N GLU A 146 2.83 19.99 -4.79
CA GLU A 146 1.91 20.04 -3.66
C GLU A 146 1.30 18.66 -3.42
N GLN A 147 0.71 18.40 -2.25
CA GLN A 147 0.02 17.15 -1.98
C GLN A 147 -1.19 16.99 -2.92
N PRO A 148 -1.23 15.94 -3.77
CA PRO A 148 -2.35 15.69 -4.65
C PRO A 148 -3.64 15.52 -3.87
N LYS A 149 -4.71 16.14 -4.37
CA LYS A 149 -6.05 15.99 -3.83
C LYS A 149 -6.68 14.77 -4.46
N ALA A 150 -7.18 13.87 -3.63
CA ALA A 150 -7.88 12.69 -4.10
C ALA A 150 -9.29 12.65 -3.50
N SER A 151 -10.20 12.02 -4.21
CA SER A 151 -11.54 11.77 -3.70
C SER A 151 -12.09 10.44 -4.20
N ILE A 152 -12.77 9.73 -3.31
CA ILE A 152 -13.58 8.56 -3.62
C ILE A 152 -15.04 9.02 -3.69
N GLY A 153 -15.72 8.76 -4.80
CA GLY A 153 -17.11 9.17 -4.98
C GLY A 153 -17.80 8.39 -6.08
N SER A 154 -18.96 8.89 -6.52
CA SER A 154 -19.64 8.37 -7.70
C SER A 154 -20.27 9.51 -8.51
N PRO A 155 -20.33 9.40 -9.84
CA PRO A 155 -21.08 10.35 -10.66
C PRO A 155 -22.59 10.34 -10.36
N LYS A 156 -23.09 9.37 -9.58
CA LYS A 156 -24.50 9.25 -9.20
C LYS A 156 -24.88 10.09 -7.98
N THR A 157 -23.90 10.56 -7.21
CA THR A 157 -24.11 11.31 -5.97
C THR A 157 -23.28 12.59 -5.96
N SER A 158 -23.74 13.63 -5.28
CA SER A 158 -22.91 14.82 -5.02
C SER A 158 -21.87 14.61 -3.92
N GLU A 159 -21.96 13.49 -3.21
CA GLU A 159 -21.05 13.14 -2.11
C GLU A 159 -19.73 12.58 -2.62
N ALA A 160 -18.65 12.98 -1.98
CA ALA A 160 -17.31 12.45 -2.19
C ALA A 160 -16.55 12.45 -0.85
N LEU A 161 -15.67 11.47 -0.69
CA LEU A 161 -14.76 11.37 0.43
C LEU A 161 -13.39 11.91 0.02
N PRO A 162 -13.03 13.14 0.43
CA PRO A 162 -11.74 13.72 0.10
C PRO A 162 -10.64 13.13 0.99
N PHE A 163 -9.47 12.94 0.41
CA PHE A 163 -8.24 12.58 1.10
C PHE A 163 -7.04 13.15 0.33
N LYS A 164 -5.84 13.03 0.90
CA LYS A 164 -4.61 13.56 0.30
C LYS A 164 -3.62 12.44 0.07
N LEU A 165 -3.03 12.44 -1.11
CA LEU A 165 -1.92 11.54 -1.42
C LEU A 165 -0.59 12.18 -1.02
N LEU A 166 0.37 11.37 -0.60
CA LEU A 166 1.72 11.80 -0.29
C LEU A 166 2.65 11.54 -1.49
N PRO A 167 3.20 12.59 -2.14
CA PRO A 167 4.15 12.42 -3.25
C PRO A 167 5.37 11.58 -2.87
N GLN A 168 5.86 11.76 -1.65
CA GLN A 168 7.02 11.03 -1.11
C GLN A 168 6.75 9.53 -1.03
N GLU A 169 5.55 9.12 -0.63
CA GLU A 169 5.14 7.72 -0.55
C GLU A 169 5.13 7.07 -1.94
N ALA A 170 4.54 7.76 -2.93
CA ALA A 170 4.54 7.33 -4.31
C ALA A 170 5.97 7.22 -4.89
N GLN A 171 6.85 8.17 -4.55
CA GLN A 171 8.25 8.13 -4.95
C GLN A 171 8.98 6.93 -4.35
N GLU A 172 8.81 6.66 -3.06
CA GLU A 172 9.46 5.51 -2.43
C GLU A 172 8.99 4.17 -3.01
N VAL A 173 7.71 4.05 -3.36
CA VAL A 173 7.18 2.89 -4.09
C VAL A 173 7.88 2.73 -5.44
N LEU A 174 8.00 3.81 -6.21
CA LEU A 174 8.72 3.81 -7.50
C LEU A 174 10.19 3.40 -7.34
N ASP A 175 10.87 3.92 -6.31
CA ASP A 175 12.26 3.60 -6.01
C ASP A 175 12.43 2.12 -5.65
N ARG A 176 11.50 1.53 -4.88
CA ARG A 176 11.53 0.10 -4.56
C ARG A 176 11.23 -0.77 -5.76
N ILE A 177 10.30 -0.37 -6.62
CA ILE A 177 10.05 -1.06 -7.89
C ILE A 177 11.33 -1.07 -8.73
N ALA A 178 12.02 0.05 -8.85
CA ALA A 178 13.26 0.15 -9.61
C ALA A 178 14.40 -0.71 -9.02
N ALA A 179 14.48 -0.80 -7.68
CA ALA A 179 15.50 -1.60 -7.00
C ALA A 179 15.33 -3.12 -7.17
N VAL A 180 14.09 -3.61 -7.34
CA VAL A 180 13.79 -5.05 -7.43
C VAL A 180 13.39 -5.51 -8.83
N SER A 181 13.13 -4.58 -9.75
CA SER A 181 12.88 -4.92 -11.15
C SER A 181 14.22 -5.35 -11.78
N PRO A 182 14.31 -6.55 -12.39
CA PRO A 182 15.52 -6.93 -13.09
C PRO A 182 15.77 -5.94 -14.23
N THR A 183 16.90 -5.24 -14.21
CA THR A 183 17.43 -4.52 -15.37
C THR A 183 17.55 -5.53 -16.50
N LYS A 184 16.73 -5.36 -17.55
CA LYS A 184 16.88 -6.10 -18.80
C LYS A 184 18.16 -5.71 -19.51
#